data_AF-A0A0C3F7J5-F1
#
_entry.id   AF-A0A0C3F7J5-F1
#
_cell.length_a   1.000
_cell.length_b   1.000
_cell.length_c   1.000
_cell.angle_alpha   90.00
_cell.angle_beta   90.00
_cell.angle_gamma   90.00
#
_symmetry.space_group_name_H-M   'P 1'
#
loop_
_entity.id
_entity.type
_entity.pdbx_description
1 polymer ?
#
loop_
_entity_poly.entity_id
_entity_poly.type
_entity_poly.pdbx_seq_one_letter_code
_entity_poly.pdbx_strand_id
1 'polypeptide(L)'
;MGGPLTQTDAPNGWVADGGKVETICPHDERSIGKDGKEIFGIPDHTIGGLLRSLATAKRHNITVIFDTCHSGDILRGNMTARMVSDTSPLPEDLDEDIWMWGLSSSPKTAAGFLDQTMWSHVLLAACRKNEQALEGMSTENVVCGIFTHAMVKLFYQETDISQLTYSSSPNLLPPLGQRQHPQCSGKNKN
;
A
#
# COMPACT_ATOMS: atom_id res chain seq x y z
N MET A 1 12.04 -3.97 6.44
CA MET A 1 11.23 -4.96 5.68
C MET A 1 9.79 -4.50 5.71
N GLY A 2 9.09 -4.43 4.58
CA GLY A 2 7.66 -4.10 4.52
C GLY A 2 6.80 -5.33 4.86
N GLY A 3 5.71 -5.15 5.60
CA GLY A 3 4.76 -6.21 5.96
C GLY A 3 3.86 -6.62 4.78
N PRO A 4 3.18 -7.77 4.82
CA PRO A 4 2.26 -8.19 3.76
C PRO A 4 1.00 -7.30 3.71
N LEU A 5 0.43 -7.13 2.52
CA LEU A 5 -0.94 -6.64 2.34
C LEU A 5 -1.86 -7.85 2.18
N THR A 6 -3.04 -7.79 2.78
CA THR A 6 -4.09 -8.82 2.68
C THR A 6 -5.39 -8.18 2.17
N GLN A 7 -6.32 -9.01 1.70
CA GLN A 7 -7.67 -8.59 1.34
C GLN A 7 -8.68 -9.31 2.22
N THR A 8 -9.62 -8.56 2.76
CA THR A 8 -10.73 -9.07 3.58
C THR A 8 -12.06 -8.54 3.05
N ASP A 9 -13.16 -9.20 3.39
CA ASP A 9 -14.49 -8.71 3.02
C ASP A 9 -14.74 -7.33 3.62
N ALA A 10 -15.24 -6.43 2.77
CA ALA A 10 -15.62 -5.09 3.21
C ALA A 10 -16.79 -5.17 4.20
N PRO A 11 -16.71 -4.51 5.36
CA PRO A 11 -17.88 -4.35 6.23
C PRO A 11 -19.01 -3.62 5.51
N ASN A 12 -20.24 -3.77 6.00
CA ASN A 12 -21.39 -3.11 5.37
C ASN A 12 -21.20 -1.58 5.36
N GLY A 13 -21.48 -0.95 4.22
CA GLY A 13 -21.40 0.50 4.07
C GLY A 13 -20.02 1.04 3.70
N TRP A 14 -18.98 0.22 3.71
CA TRP A 14 -17.64 0.60 3.26
C TRP A 14 -17.55 0.61 1.72
N VAL A 15 -16.81 1.57 1.15
CA VAL A 15 -16.62 1.66 -0.30
C VAL A 15 -15.42 0.79 -0.69
N ALA A 16 -15.67 -0.30 -1.39
CA ALA A 16 -14.65 -1.29 -1.74
C ALA A 16 -14.80 -1.79 -3.17
N ASP A 17 -13.68 -1.92 -3.90
CA ASP A 17 -13.65 -2.43 -5.27
C ASP A 17 -13.71 -3.96 -5.26
N GLY A 18 -14.82 -4.49 -5.80
CA GLY A 18 -15.12 -5.92 -5.72
C GLY A 18 -15.55 -6.40 -4.33
N GLY A 19 -15.97 -5.48 -3.45
CA GLY A 19 -16.41 -5.81 -2.08
C GLY A 19 -15.29 -6.24 -1.14
N LYS A 20 -14.03 -5.99 -1.49
CA LYS A 20 -12.86 -6.31 -0.68
C LYS A 20 -12.12 -5.04 -0.24
N VAL A 21 -11.74 -4.99 1.02
CA VAL A 21 -10.88 -3.95 1.61
C VAL A 21 -9.46 -4.46 1.66
N GLU A 22 -8.50 -3.58 1.40
CA GLU A 22 -7.08 -3.88 1.45
C GLU A 22 -6.53 -3.50 2.83
N THR A 23 -5.78 -4.40 3.46
CA THR A 23 -5.25 -4.20 4.81
C THR A 23 -3.73 -4.38 4.83
N ILE A 24 -3.01 -3.49 5.49
CA ILE A 24 -1.65 -3.79 5.97
C ILE A 24 -1.78 -4.77 7.12
N CYS A 25 -0.93 -5.79 7.15
CA CYS A 25 -0.86 -6.78 8.21
C CYS A 25 0.25 -6.41 9.22
N PRO A 26 -0.08 -5.85 10.40
CA PRO A 26 0.86 -5.69 11.49
C PRO A 26 1.34 -7.06 12.00
N HIS A 27 2.54 -7.09 12.59
CA HIS A 27 3.08 -8.32 13.17
C HIS A 27 2.22 -8.87 14.33
N ASP A 28 1.53 -7.98 15.04
CA ASP A 28 0.66 -8.29 16.17
C ASP A 28 -0.82 -8.42 15.77
N GLU A 29 -1.14 -8.49 14.47
CA GLU A 29 -2.48 -8.84 14.02
C GLU A 29 -2.95 -10.16 14.66
N ARG A 30 -4.22 -10.21 15.04
CA ARG A 30 -4.90 -11.32 15.74
C ARG A 30 -4.43 -11.56 17.17
N SER A 31 -3.45 -10.78 17.66
CA SER A 31 -3.14 -10.78 19.08
C SER A 31 -4.17 -9.94 19.85
N ILE A 32 -4.17 -10.10 21.17
CA ILE A 32 -5.02 -9.29 22.06
C ILE A 32 -4.24 -8.05 22.48
N GLY A 33 -4.80 -6.89 22.16
CA GLY A 33 -4.29 -5.58 22.52
C GLY A 33 -4.38 -5.30 24.02
N LYS A 34 -3.78 -4.17 24.43
CA LYS A 34 -3.76 -3.73 25.84
C LYS A 34 -5.14 -3.42 26.41
N ASP A 35 -6.11 -3.15 25.53
CA ASP A 35 -7.50 -2.90 25.84
C ASP A 35 -8.34 -4.19 25.91
N GLY A 36 -7.73 -5.37 25.71
CA GLY A 36 -8.39 -6.65 25.73
C GLY A 36 -9.13 -6.99 24.43
N LYS A 37 -8.97 -6.20 23.36
CA LYS A 37 -9.59 -6.45 22.05
C LYS A 37 -8.62 -7.10 21.07
N GLU A 38 -9.15 -7.79 20.08
CA GLU A 38 -8.36 -8.31 18.95
C GLU A 38 -7.76 -7.14 18.14
N ILE A 39 -6.50 -7.28 17.74
CA ILE A 39 -5.83 -6.35 16.82
C ILE A 39 -6.12 -6.78 15.38
N PHE A 40 -6.72 -5.90 14.59
CA PHE A 40 -7.03 -6.15 13.18
C PHE A 40 -5.92 -5.63 12.25
N GLY A 41 -5.94 -6.08 11.00
CA GLY A 41 -5.16 -5.46 9.93
C GLY A 41 -5.56 -3.99 9.76
N ILE A 42 -4.63 -3.14 9.35
CA ILE A 42 -4.86 -1.70 9.16
C ILE A 42 -5.47 -1.49 7.77
N PRO A 43 -6.76 -1.14 7.65
CA PRO A 43 -7.39 -1.01 6.35
C PRO A 43 -6.92 0.25 5.61
N ASP A 44 -6.96 0.19 4.28
CA ASP A 44 -6.67 1.31 3.38
C ASP A 44 -7.52 2.55 3.67
N HIS A 45 -8.73 2.36 4.21
CA HIS A 45 -9.60 3.41 4.72
C HIS A 45 -8.94 4.18 5.87
N THR A 46 -8.40 3.49 6.87
CA THR A 46 -7.66 4.08 8.00
C THR A 46 -6.43 4.82 7.49
N ILE A 47 -5.65 4.22 6.59
CA ILE A 47 -4.48 4.86 6.00
C ILE A 47 -4.88 6.13 5.24
N GLY A 48 -5.96 6.07 4.45
CA GLY A 48 -6.50 7.23 3.75
C GLY A 48 -6.88 8.38 4.69
N GLY A 49 -7.58 8.06 5.79
CA GLY A 49 -7.92 9.04 6.84
C GLY A 49 -6.68 9.71 7.45
N LEU A 50 -5.68 8.91 7.83
CA LEU A 50 -4.41 9.40 8.36
C LEU A 50 -3.66 10.28 7.37
N LEU A 51 -3.62 9.90 6.09
CA LEU A 51 -2.97 10.68 5.04
C LEU A 51 -3.68 12.01 4.78
N ARG A 52 -5.01 12.06 4.83
CA ARG A 52 -5.77 13.31 4.74
C ARG A 52 -5.49 14.23 5.94
N SER A 53 -5.44 13.65 7.14
CA SER A 53 -5.10 14.39 8.37
C SER A 53 -3.71 15.00 8.28
N LEU A 54 -2.73 14.19 7.88
CA LEU A 54 -1.36 14.62 7.68
C LEU A 54 -1.25 15.70 6.59
N ALA A 55 -1.95 15.52 5.47
CA ALA A 55 -1.92 16.49 4.36
C ALA A 55 -2.50 17.85 4.77
N THR A 56 -3.48 17.87 5.67
CA THR A 56 -4.04 19.12 6.18
C THR A 56 -3.08 19.81 7.14
N ALA A 57 -2.40 19.04 8.00
CA ALA A 57 -1.43 19.59 8.95
C ALA A 57 -0.11 20.03 8.28
N LYS A 58 0.33 19.33 7.23
CA LYS A 58 1.68 19.45 6.65
C LYS A 58 1.71 19.80 5.16
N ARG A 59 0.55 20.06 4.56
CA ARG A 59 0.34 20.22 3.09
C ARG A 59 0.47 18.89 2.33
N HIS A 60 0.23 18.97 1.03
CA HIS A 60 0.08 17.84 0.11
C HIS A 60 1.42 17.38 -0.51
N ASN A 61 2.50 17.30 0.28
CA ASN A 61 3.81 16.80 -0.14
C ASN A 61 4.14 15.48 0.57
N ILE A 62 3.23 14.51 0.44
CA ILE A 62 3.35 13.20 1.06
C ILE A 62 3.55 12.18 -0.04
N THR A 63 4.61 11.38 0.06
CA THR A 63 4.85 10.23 -0.83
C THR A 63 4.73 8.96 -0.01
N VAL A 64 3.92 8.03 -0.48
CA VAL A 64 3.73 6.71 0.10
C VAL A 64 4.30 5.69 -0.88
N ILE A 65 5.14 4.78 -0.38
CA ILE A 65 5.74 3.71 -1.18
C ILE A 65 5.32 2.38 -0.57
N PHE A 66 4.60 1.57 -1.34
CA PHE A 66 4.21 0.21 -0.95
C PHE A 66 4.93 -0.83 -1.81
N ASP A 67 5.82 -1.57 -1.16
CA ASP A 67 6.48 -2.74 -1.74
C ASP A 67 5.77 -4.04 -1.33
N THR A 68 4.47 -4.09 -1.61
CA THR A 68 3.56 -5.11 -1.09
C THR A 68 2.46 -5.38 -2.14
N CYS A 69 1.80 -6.53 -2.08
CA CYS A 69 0.79 -6.93 -3.06
C CYS A 69 -0.42 -7.61 -2.42
N HIS A 70 -1.54 -7.60 -3.15
CA HIS A 70 -2.84 -8.09 -2.69
C HIS A 70 -3.12 -9.57 -3.05
N SER A 71 -2.37 -10.14 -3.99
CA SER A 71 -2.74 -11.42 -4.63
C SER A 71 -2.06 -12.63 -3.98
N GLY A 72 -2.89 -13.52 -3.43
CA GLY A 72 -2.51 -14.74 -2.69
C GLY A 72 -2.06 -15.93 -3.54
N ASP A 73 -1.22 -15.71 -4.56
CA ASP A 73 -0.70 -16.79 -5.40
C ASP A 73 0.74 -17.16 -4.96
N ILE A 74 0.95 -18.35 -4.41
CA ILE A 74 2.31 -18.79 -4.06
C ILE A 74 3.03 -19.16 -5.36
N LEU A 75 3.90 -18.28 -5.86
CA LEU A 75 4.79 -18.63 -6.96
C LEU A 75 5.77 -19.72 -6.50
N ARG A 76 5.86 -20.81 -7.26
CA ARG A 76 6.86 -21.87 -7.09
C ARG A 76 8.15 -21.46 -7.80
N GLY A 77 9.23 -21.20 -7.06
CA GLY A 77 10.56 -20.81 -7.57
C GLY A 77 11.46 -20.19 -6.49
N ASN A 78 12.57 -19.54 -6.87
CA ASN A 78 13.48 -18.81 -5.97
C ASN A 78 12.93 -17.44 -5.47
N MET A 79 11.65 -17.17 -5.71
CA MET A 79 10.99 -15.90 -5.36
C MET A 79 9.79 -16.21 -4.48
N THR A 80 9.62 -15.45 -3.40
CA THR A 80 8.53 -15.64 -2.44
C THR A 80 7.62 -14.42 -2.44
N ALA A 81 6.31 -14.63 -2.48
CA ALA A 81 5.31 -13.59 -2.34
C ALA A 81 5.09 -13.27 -0.84
N ARG A 82 4.85 -12.00 -0.50
CA ARG A 82 4.47 -11.62 0.87
C ARG A 82 2.98 -11.93 1.08
N MET A 83 2.65 -12.90 1.93
CA MET A 83 1.26 -13.35 2.13
C MET A 83 0.97 -13.69 3.60
N VAL A 84 -0.27 -13.39 4.02
CA VAL A 84 -0.91 -14.00 5.20
C VAL A 84 -2.25 -14.59 4.76
N SER A 85 -2.40 -15.90 4.93
CA SER A 85 -3.67 -16.60 4.72
C SER A 85 -4.55 -16.41 5.96
N ASP A 86 -5.85 -16.20 5.81
CA ASP A 86 -6.89 -16.24 6.87
C ASP A 86 -7.22 -14.91 7.60
N THR A 87 -7.84 -13.94 6.94
CA THR A 87 -8.21 -12.66 7.59
C THR A 87 -9.48 -12.77 8.44
N SER A 88 -9.46 -12.22 9.67
CA SER A 88 -10.67 -11.99 10.46
C SER A 88 -11.58 -10.95 9.76
N PRO A 89 -12.92 -11.08 9.84
CA PRO A 89 -13.83 -10.03 9.39
C PRO A 89 -13.56 -8.72 10.15
N LEU A 90 -13.47 -7.60 9.44
CA LEU A 90 -13.27 -6.29 10.08
C LEU A 90 -14.56 -5.82 10.76
N PRO A 91 -14.50 -5.24 11.97
CA PRO A 91 -15.64 -4.55 12.56
C PRO A 91 -16.11 -3.37 11.70
N GLU A 92 -17.42 -3.13 11.63
CA GLU A 92 -17.99 -2.03 10.84
C GLU A 92 -17.54 -0.63 11.32
N ASP A 93 -17.31 -0.50 12.63
CA ASP A 93 -16.87 0.72 13.33
C ASP A 93 -15.35 0.81 13.51
N LEU A 94 -14.58 -0.12 12.93
CA LEU A 94 -13.13 -0.12 13.04
C LEU A 94 -12.55 1.20 12.53
N ASP A 95 -11.85 1.91 13.41
CA ASP A 95 -11.19 3.20 13.15
C ASP A 95 -12.11 4.31 12.57
N GLU A 96 -13.43 4.25 12.83
CA GLU A 96 -14.41 5.18 12.23
C GLU A 96 -14.04 6.66 12.39
N ASP A 97 -13.56 7.05 13.58
CA ASP A 97 -13.10 8.40 13.87
C ASP A 97 -11.89 8.83 13.03
N ILE A 98 -11.05 7.89 12.62
CA ILE A 98 -9.86 8.10 11.80
C ILE A 98 -10.25 8.16 10.31
N TRP A 99 -10.94 7.13 9.79
CA TRP A 99 -11.22 7.07 8.35
C TRP A 99 -12.35 7.99 7.90
N MET A 100 -13.15 8.55 8.81
CA MET A 100 -14.07 9.67 8.51
C MET A 100 -13.40 11.04 8.52
N TRP A 101 -12.15 11.13 8.99
CA TRP A 101 -11.45 12.41 9.13
C TRP A 101 -11.36 13.17 7.80
N GLY A 102 -11.83 14.43 7.80
CA GLY A 102 -11.76 15.32 6.63
C GLY A 102 -12.79 15.03 5.53
N LEU A 103 -13.72 14.08 5.75
CA LEU A 103 -14.84 13.83 4.84
C LEU A 103 -16.08 14.63 5.25
N SER A 104 -16.84 15.11 4.26
CA SER A 104 -18.24 15.48 4.48
C SER A 104 -19.00 14.23 4.92
N SER A 105 -19.89 14.33 5.90
CA SER A 105 -20.54 13.29 6.73
C SER A 105 -21.29 12.12 6.03
N SER A 106 -20.92 11.73 4.82
CA SER A 106 -21.45 10.58 4.10
C SER A 106 -20.37 9.48 4.02
N PRO A 107 -20.58 8.30 4.63
CA PRO A 107 -19.63 7.18 4.62
C PRO A 107 -19.30 6.67 3.21
N LYS A 108 -20.11 7.02 2.20
CA LYS A 108 -19.89 6.71 0.78
C LYS A 108 -18.70 7.43 0.13
N THR A 109 -17.90 8.17 0.89
CA THR A 109 -16.80 9.01 0.38
C THR A 109 -15.42 8.55 0.80
N ALA A 110 -15.31 7.68 1.81
CA ALA A 110 -14.04 7.04 2.17
C ALA A 110 -13.79 5.88 1.22
N ALA A 111 -13.04 6.12 0.14
CA ALA A 111 -12.73 5.09 -0.85
C ALA A 111 -11.38 4.41 -0.59
N GLY A 112 -10.74 4.64 0.56
CA GLY A 112 -9.40 4.10 0.84
C GLY A 112 -8.39 4.45 -0.25
N PHE A 113 -7.69 3.45 -0.79
CA PHE A 113 -6.79 3.65 -1.94
C PHE A 113 -7.51 3.83 -3.28
N LEU A 114 -8.83 3.63 -3.33
CA LEU A 114 -9.66 3.91 -4.50
C LEU A 114 -10.09 5.38 -4.58
N ASP A 115 -9.68 6.23 -3.62
CA ASP A 115 -9.93 7.67 -3.69
C ASP A 115 -9.26 8.26 -4.93
N GLN A 116 -10.03 8.38 -6.01
CA GLN A 116 -9.58 8.89 -7.31
C GLN A 116 -9.08 10.33 -7.24
N THR A 117 -9.44 11.08 -6.18
CA THR A 117 -8.95 12.45 -6.03
C THR A 117 -7.47 12.49 -5.68
N MET A 118 -6.97 11.47 -4.96
CA MET A 118 -5.58 11.31 -4.46
C MET A 118 -4.85 12.64 -4.26
N TRP A 119 -5.49 13.60 -3.60
CA TRP A 119 -4.90 14.92 -3.37
C TRP A 119 -3.87 14.82 -2.25
N SER A 120 -4.17 14.09 -1.18
CA SER A 120 -3.33 14.08 0.02
C SER A 120 -1.90 13.58 -0.22
N HIS A 121 -1.69 12.67 -1.17
CA HIS A 121 -0.42 12.00 -1.36
C HIS A 121 -0.18 11.53 -2.81
N VAL A 122 1.07 11.18 -3.09
CA VAL A 122 1.48 10.37 -4.25
C VAL A 122 1.76 8.95 -3.78
N LEU A 123 1.15 7.95 -4.42
CA LEU A 123 1.34 6.53 -4.14
C LEU A 123 2.24 5.90 -5.21
N LEU A 124 3.31 5.25 -4.78
CA LEU A 124 4.15 4.36 -5.57
C LEU A 124 3.93 2.92 -5.09
N ALA A 125 3.32 2.09 -5.93
CA ALA A 125 3.06 0.68 -5.61
C ALA A 125 3.97 -0.23 -6.44
N ALA A 126 4.46 -1.32 -5.84
CA ALA A 126 5.38 -2.26 -6.49
C ALA A 126 4.80 -3.01 -7.69
N CYS A 127 3.48 -3.19 -7.75
CA CYS A 127 2.81 -3.96 -8.78
C CYS A 127 1.37 -3.49 -9.01
N ARG A 128 0.72 -3.99 -10.06
CA ARG A 128 -0.73 -3.79 -10.28
C ARG A 128 -1.56 -4.62 -9.29
N LYS A 129 -2.87 -4.34 -9.23
CA LYS A 129 -3.85 -5.03 -8.35
C LYS A 129 -3.80 -6.56 -8.47
N ASN A 130 -3.66 -7.08 -9.70
CA ASN A 130 -3.66 -8.52 -10.00
C ASN A 130 -2.24 -9.12 -10.15
N GLU A 131 -1.24 -8.40 -9.66
CA GLU A 131 0.17 -8.74 -9.75
C GLU A 131 0.78 -8.90 -8.36
N GLN A 132 2.06 -9.27 -8.31
CA GLN A 132 2.76 -9.59 -7.07
C GLN A 132 4.01 -8.76 -6.89
N ALA A 133 4.22 -8.31 -5.64
CA ALA A 133 5.46 -7.74 -5.18
C ALA A 133 6.36 -8.89 -4.75
N LEU A 134 7.51 -9.01 -5.40
CA LEU A 134 8.40 -10.17 -5.24
C LEU A 134 9.61 -9.81 -4.40
N GLU A 135 10.08 -10.80 -3.64
CA GLU A 135 11.40 -10.76 -3.01
C GLU A 135 12.43 -11.51 -3.86
N GLY A 136 13.64 -10.97 -3.91
CA GLY A 136 14.76 -11.52 -4.64
C GLY A 136 16.08 -11.31 -3.90
N MET A 137 17.09 -12.09 -4.28
CA MET A 137 18.44 -11.93 -3.76
C MET A 137 19.14 -10.77 -4.47
N SER A 138 19.60 -9.79 -3.70
CA SER A 138 20.41 -8.68 -4.20
C SER A 138 21.83 -9.12 -4.56
N THR A 139 22.60 -8.23 -5.19
CA THR A 139 24.03 -8.43 -5.50
C THR A 139 24.91 -8.64 -4.26
N GLU A 140 24.41 -8.30 -3.07
CA GLU A 140 25.10 -8.45 -1.78
C GLU A 140 24.65 -9.72 -1.02
N ASN A 141 23.94 -10.63 -1.69
CA ASN A 141 23.34 -11.85 -1.09
C ASN A 141 22.32 -11.56 0.03
N VAL A 142 21.72 -10.36 0.04
CA VAL A 142 20.63 -10.00 0.96
C VAL A 142 19.29 -10.16 0.25
N VAL A 143 18.33 -10.84 0.88
CA VAL A 143 16.95 -10.93 0.38
C VAL A 143 16.25 -9.59 0.59
N CYS A 144 15.67 -9.05 -0.47
CA CYS A 144 14.98 -7.75 -0.43
C CYS A 144 13.84 -7.69 -1.45
N GLY A 145 12.94 -6.71 -1.27
CA GLY A 145 11.90 -6.42 -2.26
C GLY A 145 12.53 -5.91 -3.56
N ILE A 146 12.18 -6.53 -4.68
CA ILE A 146 12.77 -6.23 -5.99
C ILE A 146 12.47 -4.80 -6.42
N PHE A 147 11.25 -4.32 -6.14
CA PHE A 147 10.86 -2.95 -6.45
C PHE A 147 11.65 -1.94 -5.64
N THR A 148 11.68 -2.07 -4.30
CA THR A 148 12.46 -1.15 -3.46
C THR A 148 13.93 -1.17 -3.85
N HIS A 149 14.51 -2.36 -4.08
CA HIS A 149 15.91 -2.46 -4.48
C HIS A 149 16.20 -1.74 -5.80
N ALA A 150 15.35 -1.94 -6.82
CA ALA A 150 15.50 -1.28 -8.11
C ALA A 150 15.33 0.25 -8.00
N MET A 151 14.35 0.72 -7.21
CA MET A 151 14.14 2.15 -6.97
C MET A 151 15.33 2.80 -6.26
N VAL A 152 15.81 2.19 -5.19
CA VAL A 152 16.97 2.69 -4.45
C VAL A 152 18.20 2.75 -5.35
N LYS A 153 18.42 1.72 -6.18
CA LYS A 153 19.51 1.70 -7.16
C LYS A 153 19.37 2.82 -8.20
N LEU A 154 18.17 3.06 -8.75
CA LEU A 154 17.90 4.17 -9.66
C LEU A 154 18.28 5.51 -9.01
N PHE A 155 17.83 5.76 -7.77
CA PHE A 155 18.13 7.00 -7.06
C PHE A 155 19.62 7.20 -6.77
N TYR A 156 20.37 6.13 -6.51
CA TYR A 156 21.83 6.21 -6.34
C TYR A 156 22.59 6.46 -7.64
N GLN A 157 22.04 6.03 -8.78
CA GLN A 157 22.70 6.15 -10.08
C GLN A 157 22.34 7.45 -10.81
N GLU A 158 21.20 8.05 -10.47
CA GLU A 158 20.74 9.29 -11.09
C GLU A 158 21.66 10.45 -10.70
N THR A 159 22.20 11.15 -11.70
CA THR A 159 23.16 12.25 -11.48
C THR A 159 22.46 13.58 -11.28
N ASP A 160 21.22 13.71 -11.76
CA ASP A 160 20.36 14.87 -11.52
C ASP A 160 18.94 14.45 -11.12
N ILE A 161 18.77 14.20 -9.82
CA ILE A 161 17.48 13.87 -9.21
C ILE A 161 16.40 14.95 -9.40
N SER A 162 16.77 16.18 -9.79
CA SER A 162 15.78 17.25 -10.04
C SER A 162 14.98 17.04 -11.32
N GLN A 163 15.46 16.19 -12.23
CA GLN A 163 14.74 15.79 -13.45
C GLN A 163 13.79 14.61 -13.22
N LEU A 164 13.85 13.99 -12.04
CA LEU A 164 13.06 12.82 -11.73
C LEU A 164 11.71 13.23 -11.17
N THR A 165 10.64 12.80 -11.85
CA THR A 165 9.27 12.96 -11.35
C THR A 165 8.79 11.64 -10.77
N TYR A 166 7.81 11.67 -9.86
CA TYR A 166 7.22 10.45 -9.33
C TYR A 166 6.59 9.59 -10.42
N SER A 167 5.99 10.22 -11.43
CA SER A 167 5.34 9.52 -12.54
C SER A 167 6.33 8.94 -13.55
N SER A 168 7.53 9.53 -13.69
CA SER A 168 8.57 8.99 -14.57
C SER A 168 9.39 7.89 -13.91
N SER A 169 9.57 7.90 -12.58
CA SER A 169 10.46 6.95 -11.91
C SER A 169 10.14 5.47 -12.17
N PRO A 170 8.87 5.00 -12.19
CA PRO A 170 8.55 3.61 -12.52
C PRO A 170 8.99 3.18 -13.93
N ASN A 171 8.94 4.11 -14.89
CA ASN A 171 9.28 3.83 -16.29
C ASN A 171 10.79 3.75 -16.54
N LEU A 172 11.59 4.25 -15.60
CA LEU A 172 13.05 4.22 -15.64
C LEU A 172 13.63 2.97 -14.97
N LEU A 173 12.78 2.19 -14.27
CA LEU A 173 13.20 0.93 -13.67
C LEU A 173 13.42 -0.13 -14.77
N PRO A 174 14.41 -1.02 -14.60
CA PRO A 174 14.51 -2.21 -15.43
C PRO A 174 13.25 -3.07 -15.25
N PRO A 175 12.92 -3.97 -16.20
CA PRO A 175 11.85 -4.94 -16.03
C PRO A 175 12.05 -5.76 -14.73
N LEU A 176 11.06 -5.72 -13.83
CA LEU A 176 11.12 -6.38 -12.51
C LEU A 176 10.56 -7.82 -12.54
N GLY A 177 10.68 -8.49 -13.69
CA GLY A 177 10.04 -9.78 -13.97
C GLY A 177 8.79 -9.65 -14.82
N GLN A 178 8.07 -10.76 -15.02
CA GLN A 178 6.88 -10.82 -15.90
C GLN A 178 5.58 -10.40 -15.20
N ARG A 179 5.56 -10.40 -13.85
CA ARG A 179 4.34 -10.21 -13.04
C ARG A 179 4.47 -9.06 -12.04
N GLN A 180 5.39 -8.11 -12.24
CA GLN A 180 5.60 -6.99 -11.33
C GLN A 180 5.81 -5.69 -12.12
N HIS A 181 4.75 -4.91 -12.25
CA HIS A 181 4.75 -3.62 -12.94
C HIS A 181 4.40 -2.48 -11.98
N PRO A 182 5.40 -1.71 -11.53
CA PRO A 182 5.17 -0.63 -10.58
C PRO A 182 4.17 0.42 -11.09
N GLN A 183 3.38 0.97 -10.18
CA GLN A 183 2.33 1.95 -10.46
C GLN A 183 2.61 3.27 -9.72
N CYS A 184 2.23 4.39 -10.35
CA CYS A 184 2.27 5.71 -9.73
C CYS A 184 0.92 6.43 -9.87
N SER A 185 0.33 6.79 -8.74
CA SER A 185 -0.95 7.46 -8.64
C SER A 185 -0.84 8.67 -7.71
N GLY A 186 -1.69 9.68 -7.88
CA GLY A 186 -1.62 10.92 -7.11
C GLY A 186 -1.74 12.17 -7.97
N LYS A 187 -2.32 13.24 -7.39
CA LYS A 187 -2.50 14.52 -8.09
C LYS A 187 -1.17 15.26 -8.34
N ASN A 188 -0.22 15.17 -7.41
CA ASN A 188 1.06 15.89 -7.43
C ASN A 188 2.22 15.00 -7.89
N LYS A 189 1.98 14.09 -8.83
CA LYS A 189 2.98 13.08 -9.25
C LYS A 189 4.02 13.57 -10.29
N ASN A 190 3.92 14.82 -10.72
CA ASN A 190 4.79 15.42 -11.75
C ASN A 190 5.65 16.52 -11.14
#